data_AF-A0A380Z773-F1
#
_entry.id   AF-A0A380Z773-F1
#
_cell.length_a   1.000
_cell.length_b   1.000
_cell.length_c   1.000
_cell.angle_alpha   90.00
_cell.angle_beta   90.00
_cell.angle_gamma   90.00
#
_symmetry.space_group_name_H-M   'P 1'
#
loop_
_entity.id
_entity.type
_entity.pdbx_description
1 polymer ?
#
loop_
_entity_poly.entity_id
_entity_poly.type
_entity_poly.pdbx_seq_one_letter_code
_entity_poly.pdbx_strand_id
1 'polypeptide(L)'
;MFTPEAWSLSGNVFMDLNCVYSQDEESLANLIGHELHHSYRWGYLREKYKDSGSPVAAALSMMQSEGCADILNKFEGPYSMKDAGLFGEDVLKQMNENYYNTPKLLQKIDSLTVGYSKGTVDADVYGQVAKLPVNGGHPNGFYMATLIKHQLGLQAIVDNSVEPVMFVETYNKAARKAGDEYVFTDEFVAYVKQQYKLMEK
;
A
#
# COMPACT_ATOMS: atom_id res chain seq x y z
N MET A 1 27.70 -2.45 1.18
CA MET A 1 27.22 -2.49 -0.21
C MET A 1 26.17 -1.38 -0.31
N PHE A 2 26.24 -0.49 -1.32
CA PHE A 2 25.22 0.54 -1.50
C PHE A 2 23.90 -0.15 -1.83
N THR A 3 22.84 0.18 -1.10
CA THR A 3 21.49 -0.34 -1.33
C THR A 3 20.97 0.18 -2.67
N PRO A 4 20.52 -0.69 -3.60
CA PRO A 4 19.83 -0.22 -4.79
C PRO A 4 18.52 0.44 -4.39
N GLU A 5 18.31 1.68 -4.82
CA GLU A 5 17.16 2.51 -4.48
C GLU A 5 16.66 3.31 -5.68
N ALA A 6 15.34 3.40 -5.79
CA ALA A 6 14.62 4.33 -6.63
C ALA A 6 13.60 5.07 -5.77
N TRP A 7 13.34 6.34 -6.09
CA TRP A 7 12.32 7.14 -5.42
C TRP A 7 11.89 8.29 -6.32
N SER A 8 10.70 8.86 -6.07
CA SER A 8 10.26 10.07 -6.76
C SER A 8 10.08 11.27 -5.84
N LEU A 9 10.38 12.46 -6.36
CA LEU A 9 10.14 13.73 -5.68
C LEU A 9 9.86 14.85 -6.67
N SER A 10 8.77 15.57 -6.41
CA SER A 10 8.36 16.75 -7.18
C SER A 10 8.28 16.50 -8.69
N GLY A 11 7.78 15.32 -9.08
CA GLY A 11 7.63 14.93 -10.49
C GLY A 11 8.92 14.39 -11.15
N ASN A 12 10.00 14.20 -10.38
CA ASN A 12 11.25 13.62 -10.86
C ASN A 12 11.43 12.22 -10.29
N VAL A 13 12.09 11.35 -11.05
CA VAL A 13 12.50 10.00 -10.61
C VAL A 13 14.01 9.98 -10.41
N PHE A 14 14.44 9.48 -9.26
CA PHE A 14 15.83 9.32 -8.87
C PHE A 14 16.12 7.83 -8.77
N MET A 15 17.23 7.37 -9.35
CA MET A 15 17.63 5.98 -9.34
C MET A 15 19.14 5.89 -9.17
N ASP A 16 19.61 4.97 -8.33
CA ASP A 16 21.03 4.68 -8.26
C ASP A 16 21.48 3.80 -9.44
N LEU A 17 22.78 3.87 -9.76
CA LEU A 17 23.35 3.15 -10.91
C LEU A 17 23.33 1.63 -10.73
N ASN A 18 23.37 1.08 -9.50
CA ASN A 18 23.27 -0.36 -9.30
C ASN A 18 21.84 -0.85 -9.56
N CYS A 19 20.83 -0.05 -9.21
CA CYS A 19 19.45 -0.35 -9.58
C CYS A 19 19.30 -0.39 -11.10
N VAL A 20 19.78 0.63 -11.82
CA VAL A 20 19.74 0.63 -13.30
C VAL A 20 20.54 -0.53 -13.90
N TYR A 21 21.74 -0.81 -13.39
CA TYR A 21 22.62 -1.86 -13.92
C TYR A 21 22.05 -3.28 -13.77
N SER A 22 21.20 -3.52 -12.76
CA SER A 22 20.64 -4.84 -12.46
C SER A 22 19.36 -5.18 -13.23
N GLN A 23 18.82 -4.25 -14.03
CA GLN A 23 17.53 -4.37 -14.70
C GLN A 23 17.70 -4.54 -16.22
N ASP A 24 16.83 -5.34 -16.84
CA ASP A 24 16.59 -5.26 -18.28
C ASP A 24 15.74 -4.02 -18.63
N GLU A 25 15.64 -3.70 -19.92
CA GLU A 25 14.95 -2.48 -20.40
C GLU A 25 13.48 -2.42 -19.96
N GLU A 26 12.78 -3.55 -20.01
CA GLU A 26 11.37 -3.64 -19.60
C GLU A 26 11.21 -3.44 -18.09
N SER A 27 12.05 -4.11 -17.29
CA SER A 27 12.01 -4.02 -15.83
C SER A 27 12.41 -2.61 -15.35
N LEU A 28 13.33 -1.95 -16.05
CA LEU A 28 13.68 -0.54 -15.82
C LEU A 28 12.50 0.39 -16.14
N ALA A 29 11.83 0.21 -17.29
CA ALA A 29 10.65 0.99 -17.66
C ALA A 29 9.51 0.82 -16.65
N ASN A 30 9.28 -0.42 -16.19
CA ASN A 30 8.28 -0.72 -15.17
C ASN A 30 8.62 -0.08 -13.82
N LEU A 31 9.89 -0.06 -13.43
CA LEU A 31 10.35 0.62 -12.22
C LEU A 31 10.21 2.15 -12.32
N ILE A 32 10.49 2.75 -13.47
CA ILE A 32 10.20 4.18 -13.69
C ILE A 32 8.69 4.45 -13.57
N GLY A 33 7.85 3.55 -14.09
CA GLY A 33 6.40 3.62 -13.94
C GLY A 33 5.96 3.57 -12.47
N HIS A 34 6.54 2.67 -11.69
CA HIS A 34 6.36 2.58 -10.23
C HIS A 34 6.66 3.92 -9.55
N GLU A 35 7.82 4.52 -9.83
CA GLU A 35 8.19 5.78 -9.20
C GLU A 35 7.33 6.97 -9.64
N LEU A 36 6.99 7.03 -10.93
CA LEU A 36 6.11 8.07 -11.46
C LEU A 36 4.71 8.00 -10.83
N HIS A 37 4.20 6.80 -10.53
CA HIS A 37 2.92 6.63 -9.85
C HIS A 37 2.86 7.43 -8.55
N HIS A 38 3.90 7.38 -7.71
CA HIS A 38 3.94 8.14 -6.47
C HIS A 38 3.84 9.65 -6.70
N SER A 39 4.56 10.18 -7.69
CA SER A 39 4.51 11.60 -8.03
C SER A 39 3.12 12.06 -8.50
N TYR A 40 2.47 11.30 -9.38
CA TYR A 40 1.12 11.62 -9.86
C TYR A 40 0.08 11.52 -8.74
N ARG A 41 0.12 10.42 -7.98
CA ARG A 41 -0.77 10.19 -6.84
C ARG A 41 -0.64 11.30 -5.80
N TRP A 42 0.59 11.70 -5.46
CA TRP A 42 0.85 12.76 -4.52
C TRP A 42 0.28 14.11 -4.99
N GLY A 43 0.41 14.43 -6.29
CA GLY A 43 -0.21 15.61 -6.90
C GLY A 43 -1.73 15.63 -6.68
N TYR A 44 -2.40 14.54 -7.05
CA TYR A 44 -3.85 14.37 -6.89
C TYR A 44 -4.31 14.51 -5.44
N LEU A 45 -3.67 13.78 -4.52
CA LEU A 45 -4.08 13.77 -3.11
C LEU A 45 -3.90 15.13 -2.44
N ARG A 46 -2.83 15.88 -2.77
CA ARG A 46 -2.63 17.24 -2.25
C ARG A 46 -3.68 18.22 -2.76
N GLU A 47 -4.20 18.03 -3.96
CA GLU A 47 -5.26 18.87 -4.50
C GLU A 47 -6.59 18.59 -3.80
N LYS A 48 -6.94 17.30 -3.63
CA LYS A 48 -8.23 16.86 -3.09
C LYS A 48 -8.32 16.93 -1.55
N TYR A 49 -7.22 16.63 -0.85
CA TYR A 49 -7.21 16.46 0.60
C TYR A 49 -6.23 17.41 1.30
N LYS A 50 -6.62 17.91 2.47
CA LYS A 50 -5.69 18.51 3.46
C LYS A 50 -5.11 17.41 4.34
N ASP A 51 -3.95 17.69 4.92
CA ASP A 51 -3.39 16.82 5.96
C ASP A 51 -4.26 16.91 7.23
N SER A 52 -4.67 15.75 7.75
CA SER A 52 -5.44 15.62 9.00
C SER A 52 -4.62 15.07 10.16
N GLY A 53 -3.42 14.55 9.90
CA GLY A 53 -2.69 13.74 10.88
C GLY A 53 -3.39 12.42 11.25
N SER A 54 -4.42 11.98 10.51
CA SER A 54 -5.17 10.76 10.81
C SER A 54 -4.29 9.51 10.64
N PRO A 55 -4.02 8.74 11.72
CA PRO A 55 -3.13 7.58 11.67
C PRO A 55 -3.58 6.49 10.68
N VAL A 56 -4.89 6.25 10.59
CA VAL A 56 -5.44 5.27 9.64
C VAL A 56 -5.31 5.76 8.20
N ALA A 57 -5.52 7.05 7.94
CA ALA A 57 -5.36 7.62 6.60
C ALA A 57 -3.90 7.54 6.15
N ALA A 58 -2.94 7.78 7.05
CA ALA A 58 -1.52 7.63 6.78
C ALA A 58 -1.18 6.17 6.42
N ALA A 59 -1.60 5.21 7.25
CA ALA A 59 -1.33 3.79 7.01
C ALA A 59 -1.94 3.28 5.68
N LEU A 60 -3.20 3.62 5.42
CA LEU A 60 -3.89 3.24 4.18
C LEU A 60 -3.25 3.91 2.96
N SER A 61 -2.85 5.19 3.08
CA SER A 61 -2.20 5.90 1.99
C SER A 61 -0.86 5.28 1.61
N MET A 62 -0.06 4.87 2.60
CA MET A 62 1.20 4.14 2.36
C MET A 62 0.96 2.81 1.65
N MET A 63 0.09 1.96 2.21
CA MET A 63 -0.21 0.65 1.61
C MET A 63 -0.81 0.77 0.21
N GLN A 64 -1.71 1.72 -0.03
CA GLN A 64 -2.29 1.93 -1.36
C GLN A 64 -1.23 2.42 -2.36
N SER A 65 -0.39 3.39 -1.95
CA SER A 65 0.67 3.96 -2.79
C SER A 65 1.63 2.88 -3.27
N GLU A 66 2.20 2.13 -2.33
CA GLU A 66 3.17 1.08 -2.67
C GLU A 66 2.51 -0.11 -3.36
N GLY A 67 1.34 -0.53 -2.89
CA GLY A 67 0.64 -1.67 -3.47
C GLY A 67 0.26 -1.47 -4.93
N CYS A 68 -0.27 -0.29 -5.28
CA CYS A 68 -0.62 0.01 -6.67
C CYS A 68 0.62 0.15 -7.55
N ALA A 69 1.70 0.75 -7.02
CA ALA A 69 2.96 0.87 -7.72
C ALA A 69 3.62 -0.50 -7.93
N ASP A 70 3.59 -1.39 -6.93
CA ASP A 70 4.17 -2.73 -7.00
C ASP A 70 3.54 -3.60 -8.10
N ILE A 71 2.26 -3.40 -8.42
CA ILE A 71 1.60 -4.11 -9.53
C ILE A 71 2.28 -3.83 -10.89
N LEU A 72 2.96 -2.68 -11.04
CA LEU A 72 3.63 -2.30 -12.28
C LEU A 72 4.94 -3.06 -12.52
N ASN A 73 5.64 -3.46 -11.46
CA ASN A 73 6.97 -4.09 -11.57
C ASN A 73 7.11 -5.44 -10.85
N LYS A 74 6.10 -5.87 -10.07
CA LYS A 74 6.05 -7.13 -9.32
C LYS A 74 4.69 -7.77 -9.59
N PHE A 75 4.53 -8.40 -10.76
CA PHE A 75 3.19 -8.63 -11.33
C PHE A 75 2.31 -9.64 -10.57
N GLU A 76 2.85 -10.73 -10.03
CA GLU A 76 2.02 -11.89 -9.65
C GLU A 76 1.85 -12.09 -8.13
N GLY A 77 2.82 -11.70 -7.30
CA GLY A 77 2.76 -11.89 -5.85
C GLY A 77 2.76 -13.37 -5.41
N PRO A 78 3.44 -13.76 -4.33
CA PRO A 78 4.33 -12.96 -3.47
C PRO A 78 5.62 -12.56 -4.21
N TYR A 79 6.57 -11.96 -3.50
CA TYR A 79 7.87 -11.58 -4.08
C TYR A 79 8.67 -12.83 -4.50
N SER A 80 9.46 -12.67 -5.55
CA SER A 80 10.37 -13.65 -6.13
C SER A 80 11.84 -13.23 -5.97
N MET A 81 12.78 -14.12 -6.32
CA MET A 81 14.20 -13.76 -6.37
C MET A 81 14.50 -12.65 -7.38
N LYS A 82 13.70 -12.50 -8.44
CA LYS A 82 13.83 -11.37 -9.37
C LYS A 82 13.57 -10.05 -8.64
N ASP A 83 12.55 -10.03 -7.78
CA ASP A 83 12.17 -8.83 -7.02
C ASP A 83 13.16 -8.51 -5.90
N ALA A 84 13.78 -9.53 -5.30
CA ALA A 84 14.80 -9.36 -4.27
C ALA A 84 16.14 -8.86 -4.85
N GLY A 85 16.44 -9.11 -6.12
CA GLY A 85 17.65 -8.62 -6.79
C GLY A 85 18.92 -8.85 -5.98
N LEU A 86 19.68 -7.77 -5.75
CA LEU A 86 20.95 -7.80 -5.01
C LEU A 86 20.80 -8.00 -3.49
N PHE A 87 19.58 -7.95 -2.94
CA PHE A 87 19.33 -8.15 -1.51
C PHE A 87 19.38 -9.61 -1.07
N GLY A 88 19.08 -10.54 -1.99
CA GLY A 88 19.17 -11.98 -1.76
C GLY A 88 18.03 -12.59 -0.92
N GLU A 89 18.24 -13.85 -0.51
CA GLU A 89 17.20 -14.73 0.04
C GLU A 89 16.65 -14.28 1.40
N ASP A 90 17.48 -13.70 2.28
CA ASP A 90 17.05 -13.28 3.61
C ASP A 90 16.02 -12.14 3.55
N VAL A 91 16.25 -11.17 2.66
CA VAL A 91 15.30 -10.07 2.42
C VAL A 91 14.04 -10.59 1.74
N LEU A 92 14.18 -11.50 0.75
CA LEU A 92 13.04 -12.14 0.12
C LEU A 92 12.14 -12.84 1.15
N LYS A 93 12.75 -13.62 2.06
CA LYS A 93 12.05 -14.31 3.13
C LYS A 93 11.30 -13.33 4.02
N GLN A 94 11.95 -12.26 4.48
CA GLN A 94 11.32 -11.25 5.32
C GLN A 94 10.15 -10.54 4.60
N MET A 95 10.33 -10.16 3.33
CA MET A 95 9.28 -9.53 2.52
C MET A 95 8.06 -10.45 2.36
N ASN A 96 8.28 -11.74 2.11
CA ASN A 96 7.21 -12.71 1.98
C ASN A 96 6.53 -13.04 3.31
N GLU A 97 7.28 -13.12 4.42
CA GLU A 97 6.69 -13.22 5.77
C GLU A 97 5.76 -12.04 6.06
N ASN A 98 6.19 -10.82 5.74
CA ASN A 98 5.38 -9.62 5.90
C ASN A 98 4.16 -9.61 4.97
N TYR A 99 4.33 -10.06 3.71
CA TYR A 99 3.25 -10.19 2.73
C TYR A 99 2.15 -11.12 3.25
N TYR A 100 2.51 -12.34 3.67
CA TYR A 100 1.54 -13.32 4.18
C TYR A 100 0.97 -12.98 5.55
N ASN A 101 1.64 -12.14 6.34
CA ASN A 101 1.11 -11.65 7.62
C ASN A 101 0.07 -10.52 7.45
N THR A 102 -0.15 -10.03 6.23
CA THR A 102 -1.04 -8.90 5.95
C THR A 102 -2.44 -9.05 6.57
N PRO A 103 -3.16 -10.18 6.44
CA PRO A 103 -4.50 -10.31 7.05
C PRO A 103 -4.53 -10.01 8.56
N LYS A 104 -3.51 -10.45 9.31
CA LYS A 104 -3.39 -10.16 10.75
C LYS A 104 -3.09 -8.69 11.02
N LEU A 105 -2.27 -8.07 10.18
CA LEU A 105 -1.98 -6.63 10.26
C LEU A 105 -3.22 -5.80 9.97
N LEU A 106 -4.02 -6.16 8.95
CA LEU A 106 -5.27 -5.47 8.62
C LEU A 106 -6.29 -5.62 9.77
N GLN A 107 -6.41 -6.81 10.36
CA GLN A 107 -7.24 -7.02 11.55
C GLN A 107 -6.82 -6.14 12.73
N LYS A 108 -5.51 -5.95 12.94
CA LYS A 108 -4.98 -5.08 13.98
C LYS A 108 -5.29 -3.61 13.69
N ILE A 109 -5.10 -3.14 12.45
CA ILE A 109 -5.46 -1.78 12.02
C ILE A 109 -6.95 -1.53 12.26
N ASP A 110 -7.80 -2.48 11.86
CA ASP A 110 -9.25 -2.40 12.03
C ASP A 110 -9.61 -2.26 13.51
N SER A 111 -9.18 -3.22 14.33
CA SER A 111 -9.53 -3.30 15.75
C SER A 111 -9.10 -2.06 16.52
N LEU A 112 -7.90 -1.53 16.26
CA LEU A 112 -7.40 -0.30 16.91
C LEU A 112 -8.18 0.93 16.47
N THR A 113 -8.52 1.03 15.18
CA THR A 113 -9.28 2.16 14.63
C THR A 113 -10.72 2.17 15.14
N VAL A 114 -11.38 1.01 15.10
CA VAL A 114 -12.74 0.85 15.61
C VAL A 114 -12.77 1.06 17.13
N GLY A 115 -11.79 0.51 17.85
CA GLY A 115 -11.65 0.73 19.29
C GLY A 115 -11.49 2.21 19.64
N TYR A 116 -10.69 2.95 18.88
CA TYR A 116 -10.54 4.40 19.07
C TYR A 116 -11.85 5.14 18.80
N SER A 117 -12.55 4.79 17.72
CA SER A 117 -13.84 5.39 17.38
C SER A 117 -14.92 5.16 18.45
N LYS A 118 -14.80 4.08 19.23
CA LYS A 118 -15.71 3.70 20.33
C LYS A 118 -15.22 4.17 21.71
N GLY A 119 -14.07 4.84 21.78
CA GLY A 119 -13.47 5.32 23.04
C GLY A 119 -12.88 4.22 23.93
N THR A 120 -12.62 3.03 23.38
CA THR A 120 -12.02 1.89 24.12
C THR A 120 -10.51 1.74 23.89
N VAL A 121 -9.94 2.52 22.97
CA VAL A 121 -8.50 2.59 22.69
C VAL A 121 -8.08 4.05 22.77
N ASP A 122 -7.03 4.33 23.53
CA ASP A 122 -6.52 5.69 23.71
C ASP A 122 -5.83 6.22 22.45
N ALA A 123 -5.78 7.56 22.33
CA ALA A 123 -5.20 8.25 21.18
C ALA A 123 -3.74 7.85 20.90
N ASP A 124 -2.93 7.61 21.93
CA ASP A 124 -1.51 7.22 21.77
C ASP A 124 -1.35 5.83 21.16
N VAL A 125 -2.25 4.91 21.51
CA VAL A 125 -2.29 3.55 20.95
C VAL A 125 -2.80 3.60 19.51
N TYR A 126 -3.85 4.39 19.26
CA TYR A 126 -4.35 4.62 17.90
C TYR A 126 -3.30 5.29 17.00
N GLY A 127 -2.49 6.20 17.53
CA GLY A 127 -1.37 6.83 16.83
C GLY A 127 -0.36 5.83 16.26
N GLN A 128 -0.23 4.65 16.87
CA GLN A 128 0.67 3.61 16.35
C GLN A 128 0.18 2.96 15.05
N VAL A 129 -1.10 3.12 14.69
CA VAL A 129 -1.65 2.59 13.42
C VAL A 129 -0.84 3.09 12.22
N ALA A 130 -0.41 4.36 12.23
CA ALA A 130 0.39 4.94 11.16
C ALA A 130 1.73 4.23 10.91
N LYS A 131 2.23 3.47 11.88
CA LYS A 131 3.53 2.79 11.85
C LYS A 131 3.41 1.27 11.64
N LEU A 132 2.19 0.74 11.54
CA LEU A 132 1.98 -0.70 11.35
C LEU A 132 2.43 -1.20 9.97
N PRO A 133 2.21 -0.48 8.85
CA PRO A 133 2.76 -0.89 7.56
C PRO A 133 4.28 -0.97 7.63
N VAL A 134 4.83 -2.15 7.36
CA VAL A 134 6.28 -2.40 7.39
C VAL A 134 6.89 -2.15 6.02
N ASN A 135 8.18 -1.83 5.96
CA ASN A 135 8.91 -1.59 4.71
C ASN A 135 8.18 -0.61 3.77
N GLY A 136 7.79 0.56 4.28
CA GLY A 136 7.06 1.57 3.51
C GLY A 136 5.60 1.20 3.18
N GLY A 137 5.16 0.00 3.55
CA GLY A 137 3.85 -0.54 3.18
C GLY A 137 3.89 -1.44 1.94
N HIS A 138 5.04 -1.65 1.29
CA HIS A 138 5.20 -2.55 0.14
C HIS A 138 4.55 -3.92 0.32
N PRO A 139 4.95 -4.76 1.29
CA PRO A 139 4.41 -6.12 1.37
C PRO A 139 2.91 -6.14 1.64
N ASN A 140 2.40 -5.20 2.46
CA ASN A 140 1.00 -5.16 2.83
C ASN A 140 0.11 -4.57 1.74
N GLY A 141 0.57 -3.48 1.13
CA GLY A 141 -0.04 -2.87 -0.03
C GLY A 141 -0.12 -3.81 -1.21
N PHE A 142 1.01 -4.46 -1.51
CA PHE A 142 1.10 -5.39 -2.63
C PHE A 142 0.18 -6.59 -2.44
N TYR A 143 0.04 -7.12 -1.22
CA TYR A 143 -0.95 -8.14 -0.91
C TYR A 143 -2.37 -7.68 -1.25
N MET A 144 -2.76 -6.50 -0.77
CA MET A 144 -4.11 -5.95 -1.01
C MET A 144 -4.35 -5.72 -2.51
N ALA A 145 -3.38 -5.14 -3.21
CA ALA A 145 -3.48 -4.85 -4.64
C ALA A 145 -3.51 -6.14 -5.48
N THR A 146 -2.69 -7.13 -5.16
CA THR A 146 -2.69 -8.44 -5.84
C THR A 146 -4.01 -9.16 -5.66
N LEU A 147 -4.58 -9.16 -4.44
CA LEU A 147 -5.89 -9.74 -4.20
C LEU A 147 -6.98 -9.05 -5.03
N ILE A 148 -6.97 -7.71 -5.09
CA ILE A 148 -7.89 -6.95 -5.95
C ILE A 148 -7.70 -7.32 -7.42
N LYS A 149 -6.45 -7.33 -7.92
CA LYS A 149 -6.13 -7.70 -9.31
C LYS A 149 -6.66 -9.10 -9.63
N HIS A 150 -6.41 -10.09 -8.78
CA HIS A 150 -6.79 -11.49 -9.02
C HIS A 150 -8.31 -11.68 -8.99
N GLN A 151 -9.01 -11.00 -8.08
CA GLN A 151 -10.44 -11.21 -7.90
C GLN A 151 -11.31 -10.31 -8.78
N LEU A 152 -10.84 -9.11 -9.10
CA LEU A 152 -11.62 -8.04 -9.74
C LEU A 152 -10.99 -7.49 -11.02
N GLY A 153 -9.75 -7.86 -11.34
CA GLY A 153 -9.04 -7.44 -12.55
C GLY A 153 -8.21 -6.16 -12.36
N LEU A 154 -7.30 -5.91 -13.32
CA LEU A 154 -6.39 -4.76 -13.31
C LEU A 154 -7.13 -3.41 -13.31
N GLN A 155 -8.27 -3.31 -14.01
CA GLN A 155 -9.05 -2.08 -14.06
C GLN A 155 -9.52 -1.64 -12.66
N ALA A 156 -9.81 -2.60 -11.77
CA ALA A 156 -10.20 -2.28 -10.40
C ALA A 156 -9.07 -1.58 -9.62
N ILE A 157 -7.79 -1.87 -9.92
CA ILE A 157 -6.64 -1.15 -9.36
C ILE A 157 -6.55 0.26 -9.96
N VAL A 158 -6.69 0.39 -11.28
CA VAL A 158 -6.62 1.69 -11.96
C VAL A 158 -7.66 2.65 -11.37
N ASP A 159 -8.91 2.20 -11.25
CA ASP A 159 -10.04 3.00 -10.78
C ASP A 159 -9.87 3.50 -9.35
N ASN A 160 -9.17 2.75 -8.49
CA ASN A 160 -9.01 3.08 -7.09
C ASN A 160 -7.62 3.57 -6.70
N SER A 161 -6.66 3.67 -7.64
CA SER A 161 -5.24 3.94 -7.38
C SER A 161 -4.95 5.25 -6.63
N VAL A 162 -5.86 6.22 -6.72
CA VAL A 162 -5.79 7.52 -6.03
C VAL A 162 -7.00 7.81 -5.12
N GLU A 163 -7.86 6.81 -4.89
CA GLU A 163 -9.10 6.94 -4.12
C GLU A 163 -9.06 6.04 -2.87
N PRO A 164 -8.57 6.53 -1.71
CA PRO A 164 -8.26 5.68 -0.56
C PRO A 164 -9.47 4.94 0.03
N VAL A 165 -10.63 5.59 0.08
CA VAL A 165 -11.89 4.96 0.52
C VAL A 165 -12.27 3.83 -0.43
N MET A 166 -12.23 4.10 -1.74
CA MET A 166 -12.59 3.12 -2.76
C MET A 166 -11.61 1.93 -2.74
N PHE A 167 -10.33 2.15 -2.46
CA PHE A 167 -9.35 1.09 -2.31
C PHE A 167 -9.72 0.10 -1.19
N VAL A 168 -10.12 0.60 -0.02
CA VAL A 168 -10.60 -0.25 1.10
C VAL A 168 -11.85 -1.02 0.72
N GLU A 169 -12.82 -0.36 0.08
CA GLU A 169 -14.07 -1.02 -0.34
C GLU A 169 -13.82 -2.09 -1.42
N THR A 170 -12.91 -1.80 -2.36
CA THR A 170 -12.52 -2.73 -3.43
C THR A 170 -11.77 -3.92 -2.87
N TYR A 171 -10.86 -3.70 -1.90
CA TYR A 171 -10.22 -4.78 -1.16
C TYR A 171 -11.26 -5.66 -0.46
N ASN A 172 -12.19 -5.07 0.29
CA ASN A 172 -13.25 -5.83 0.96
C ASN A 172 -14.10 -6.66 -0.02
N LYS A 173 -14.38 -6.12 -1.21
CA LYS A 173 -15.08 -6.86 -2.28
C LYS A 173 -14.23 -8.05 -2.79
N ALA A 174 -12.93 -7.85 -2.99
CA ALA A 174 -12.01 -8.90 -3.41
C ALA A 174 -11.87 -9.99 -2.34
N ALA A 175 -11.65 -9.61 -1.08
CA ALA A 175 -11.54 -10.52 0.07
C ALA A 175 -12.80 -11.39 0.25
N ARG A 176 -13.99 -10.79 0.15
CA ARG A 176 -15.25 -11.57 0.19
C ARG A 176 -15.38 -12.55 -0.97
N LYS A 177 -14.83 -12.25 -2.14
CA LYS A 177 -14.85 -13.14 -3.32
C LYS A 177 -13.86 -14.29 -3.17
N ALA A 178 -12.70 -14.06 -2.56
CA ALA A 178 -11.73 -15.11 -2.24
C ALA A 178 -12.26 -16.08 -1.16
N GLY A 179 -12.94 -15.55 -0.13
CA GLY A 179 -13.69 -16.33 0.85
C GLY A 179 -12.93 -16.74 2.11
N ASP A 180 -11.59 -16.67 2.11
CA ASP A 180 -10.69 -16.99 3.22
C ASP A 180 -9.84 -15.81 3.69
N GLU A 181 -10.09 -14.63 3.12
CA GLU A 181 -9.37 -13.39 3.39
C GLU A 181 -9.99 -12.56 4.51
N TYR A 182 -9.17 -11.75 5.18
CA TYR A 182 -9.69 -10.78 6.15
C TYR A 182 -10.52 -9.70 5.45
N VAL A 183 -11.67 -9.37 6.03
CA VAL A 183 -12.56 -8.31 5.54
C VAL A 183 -12.64 -7.26 6.63
N PHE A 184 -12.33 -6.00 6.30
CA PHE A 184 -12.52 -4.89 7.22
C PHE A 184 -13.99 -4.77 7.62
N THR A 185 -14.23 -4.44 8.88
CA THR A 185 -15.56 -4.24 9.45
C THR A 185 -16.26 -3.04 8.81
N ASP A 186 -17.59 -3.04 8.82
CA ASP A 186 -18.36 -1.91 8.29
C ASP A 186 -18.11 -0.64 9.12
N GLU A 187 -17.87 -0.76 10.42
CA GLU A 187 -17.46 0.37 11.27
C GLU A 187 -16.10 0.94 10.87
N PHE A 188 -15.13 0.10 10.53
CA PHE A 188 -13.84 0.58 10.03
C PHE A 188 -14.03 1.38 8.73
N VAL A 189 -14.78 0.83 7.77
CA VAL A 189 -15.04 1.50 6.49
C VAL A 189 -15.78 2.84 6.71
N ALA A 190 -16.76 2.87 7.61
CA ALA A 190 -17.48 4.09 7.95
C ALA A 190 -16.56 5.15 8.57
N TYR A 191 -15.66 4.74 9.47
CA TYR A 191 -14.68 5.64 10.07
C TYR A 191 -13.72 6.21 9.03
N VAL A 192 -13.15 5.38 8.15
CA VAL A 192 -12.26 5.82 7.07
C VAL A 192 -12.96 6.84 6.16
N LYS A 193 -14.20 6.58 5.76
CA LYS A 193 -15.03 7.53 4.99
C LYS A 193 -15.17 8.87 5.70
N GLN A 194 -15.46 8.84 7.00
CA GLN A 194 -15.59 10.06 7.80
C GLN A 194 -14.27 10.84 7.84
N GLN A 195 -13.13 10.17 8.04
CA GLN A 195 -11.82 10.82 8.06
C GLN A 195 -11.50 11.50 6.73
N TYR A 196 -11.66 10.80 5.62
CA TYR A 196 -11.39 11.40 4.30
C TYR A 196 -12.36 12.53 3.96
N LYS A 197 -13.64 12.45 4.36
CA LYS A 197 -14.58 13.56 4.22
C LYS A 197 -14.16 14.79 5.02
N LEU A 198 -13.60 14.61 6.22
CA LEU A 198 -13.07 15.72 7.01
C LEU A 198 -11.80 16.33 6.40
N MET A 199 -11.09 15.56 5.56
CA MET A 199 -9.88 15.97 4.84
C MET A 199 -10.16 16.68 3.52
N GLU A 200 -11.36 16.56 2.93
CA GLU A 200 -11.68 17.24 1.67
C GLU A 200 -11.54 18.77 1.80
N LYS A 201 -11.10 19.42 0.72
CA LYS A 201 -10.92 20.87 0.61
C LYS A 201 -12.12 21.56 -0.04
#